data_AF-E3C629-F1
#
_entry.id   AF-E3C629-F1
#
_cell.length_a   1.000
_cell.length_b   1.000
_cell.length_c   1.000
_cell.angle_alpha   90.00
_cell.angle_beta   90.00
_cell.angle_gamma   90.00
#
_symmetry.space_group_name_H-M   'P 1'
#
loop_
_entity.id
_entity.type
_entity.pdbx_description
1 polymer ?
#
loop_
_entity_poly.entity_id
_entity_poly.type
_entity_poly.pdbx_seq_one_letter_code
_entity_poly.pdbx_strand_id
1 'polypeptide(L)'
;MSSVIYVGMDVHQDSFSLCALASSSGEIIRETRCSADVKNVVKFINHLPENESNQVTLGYEAGIWGYSLHNRLVELGYDCVILAPSTMYSNAKHQMVKNDHQDAQMIAHNLASGTYKVVYVPDQEDDEVKEFIRLIKAMKKELKQTKQRIRAFVLRNGFRFERTPWTGVYLEWLSQLQLPRIKKMVLDEYLIHYHELTDKIERLSRLLGDLSHQERYQ
;
A
#
# COMPACT_ATOMS: atom_id res chain seq x y z
N MET A 1 -29.01 4.14 -26.44
CA MET A 1 -28.23 3.22 -25.56
C MET A 1 -26.99 3.99 -25.14
N SER A 2 -26.71 4.09 -23.85
CA SER A 2 -25.45 4.64 -23.37
C SER A 2 -24.30 3.76 -23.87
N SER A 3 -23.38 4.34 -24.64
CA SER A 3 -22.23 3.62 -25.20
C SER A 3 -21.04 3.86 -24.29
N VAL A 4 -20.70 2.88 -23.45
CA VAL A 4 -19.54 3.00 -22.56
C VAL A 4 -18.25 2.78 -23.37
N ILE A 5 -17.23 3.60 -23.12
CA ILE A 5 -15.89 3.42 -23.67
C ILE A 5 -14.95 3.02 -22.52
N TYR A 6 -14.26 1.90 -22.70
CA TYR A 6 -13.26 1.43 -21.75
C TYR A 6 -11.86 1.80 -22.23
N VAL A 7 -11.09 2.48 -21.40
CA VAL A 7 -9.72 2.86 -21.73
C VAL A 7 -8.76 2.09 -20.83
N GLY A 8 -8.03 1.15 -21.42
CA GLY A 8 -6.92 0.47 -20.77
C GLY A 8 -5.64 1.29 -20.90
N MET A 9 -4.90 1.40 -19.80
CA MET A 9 -3.64 2.13 -19.74
C MET A 9 -2.55 1.22 -19.18
N ASP A 10 -1.53 0.94 -19.99
CA ASP A 10 -0.28 0.37 -19.51
C ASP A 10 0.66 1.52 -19.10
N VAL A 11 1.04 1.54 -17.83
CA VAL A 11 1.61 2.73 -17.15
C VAL A 11 3.06 2.49 -16.73
N HIS A 12 4.00 2.92 -17.57
CA HIS A 12 5.42 2.90 -17.28
C HIS A 12 5.91 4.24 -16.73
N GLN A 13 7.15 4.26 -16.19
CA GLN A 13 7.74 5.43 -15.55
C GLN A 13 7.76 6.67 -16.47
N ASP A 14 8.11 6.49 -17.74
CA ASP A 14 8.32 7.61 -18.68
C ASP A 14 7.26 7.69 -19.78
N SER A 15 6.48 6.64 -20.00
CA SER A 15 5.46 6.58 -21.05
C SER A 15 4.22 5.81 -20.65
N PHE A 16 3.07 6.19 -21.21
CA PHE A 16 1.82 5.44 -21.14
C PHE A 16 1.43 4.93 -22.52
N SER A 17 0.96 3.68 -22.57
CA SER A 17 0.27 3.11 -23.73
C SER A 17 -1.22 3.08 -23.42
N LEU A 18 -2.04 3.66 -24.28
CA LEU A 18 -3.47 3.85 -24.07
C LEU A 18 -4.24 3.15 -25.18
N CYS A 19 -5.28 2.40 -24.83
CA CYS A 19 -6.19 1.75 -25.76
C CYS A 19 -7.64 2.02 -25.35
N ALA A 20 -8.43 2.59 -26.26
CA ALA A 20 -9.87 2.80 -26.09
C ALA A 20 -10.67 1.73 -26.83
N LEU A 21 -11.63 1.13 -26.13
CA LEU A 21 -12.47 0.05 -26.62
C LEU A 21 -13.95 0.42 -26.46
N ALA A 22 -14.73 0.22 -27.51
CA ALA A 22 -16.18 0.44 -27.49
C ALA A 22 -16.89 -0.75 -26.83
N SER A 23 -17.72 -0.51 -25.81
CA SER A 23 -18.52 -1.56 -25.16
C SER A 23 -19.50 -2.25 -26.12
N SER A 24 -20.07 -1.50 -27.06
CA SER A 24 -21.14 -1.98 -27.96
C SER A 24 -20.65 -2.92 -29.05
N SER A 25 -19.44 -2.70 -29.59
CA SER A 25 -18.87 -3.52 -30.67
C SER A 25 -17.70 -4.40 -30.21
N GLY A 26 -17.09 -4.10 -29.05
CA GLY A 26 -15.84 -4.73 -28.63
C GLY A 26 -14.63 -4.33 -29.47
N GLU A 27 -14.78 -3.34 -30.36
CA GLU A 27 -13.73 -2.88 -31.26
C GLU A 27 -12.85 -1.82 -30.60
N ILE A 28 -11.59 -1.82 -31.00
CA ILE A 28 -10.63 -0.79 -30.63
C ILE A 28 -10.95 0.48 -31.42
N ILE A 29 -11.29 1.54 -30.70
CA ILE A 29 -11.60 2.87 -31.25
C ILE A 29 -10.30 3.60 -31.59
N ARG A 30 -9.34 3.54 -30.65
CA ARG A 30 -8.12 4.33 -30.74
C ARG A 30 -7.03 3.74 -29.85
N GLU A 31 -5.80 3.86 -30.31
CA GLU A 31 -4.59 3.56 -29.53
C GLU A 31 -3.58 4.70 -29.65
N THR A 32 -2.81 4.94 -28.60
CA THR A 32 -1.66 5.84 -28.68
C THR A 32 -0.62 5.48 -27.62
N ARG A 33 0.63 5.88 -27.86
CA ARG A 33 1.65 6.01 -26.82
C ARG A 33 1.88 7.50 -26.55
N CYS A 34 2.08 7.87 -25.30
CA CYS A 34 2.38 9.24 -24.90
C CYS A 34 3.37 9.27 -23.73
N SER A 35 3.92 10.45 -23.41
CA SER A 35 4.73 10.61 -22.20
C SER A 35 3.87 10.47 -20.95
N ALA A 36 4.46 9.99 -19.86
CA ALA A 36 3.77 9.71 -18.60
C ALA A 36 3.30 11.00 -17.88
N ASP A 37 2.18 11.55 -18.33
CA ASP A 37 1.51 12.73 -17.78
C ASP A 37 0.00 12.55 -17.93
N VAL A 38 -0.75 12.80 -16.84
CA VAL A 38 -2.22 12.76 -16.81
C VAL A 38 -2.84 13.65 -17.88
N LYS A 39 -2.21 14.79 -18.20
CA LYS A 39 -2.68 15.68 -19.27
C LYS A 39 -2.77 14.98 -20.62
N ASN A 40 -1.89 14.02 -20.90
CA ASN A 40 -1.90 13.27 -22.15
C ASN A 40 -3.01 12.21 -22.17
N VAL A 41 -3.36 11.64 -21.01
CA VAL A 41 -4.53 10.77 -20.86
C VAL A 41 -5.81 11.57 -21.13
N VAL A 42 -5.95 12.76 -20.52
CA VAL A 42 -7.09 13.66 -20.77
C VAL A 42 -7.18 14.08 -22.23
N LYS A 43 -6.04 14.44 -22.86
CA LYS A 43 -6.01 14.72 -24.30
C LYS A 43 -6.49 13.52 -25.10
N PHE A 44 -6.04 12.31 -24.78
CA PHE A 44 -6.48 11.11 -25.47
C PHE A 44 -8.00 10.92 -25.38
N ILE A 45 -8.58 11.09 -24.18
CA ILE A 45 -10.03 10.99 -23.95
C ILE A 45 -10.79 12.05 -24.75
N ASN A 46 -10.33 13.31 -24.75
CA ASN A 46 -10.97 14.40 -25.48
C ASN A 46 -10.97 14.23 -27.01
N HIS A 47 -10.16 13.33 -27.55
CA HIS A 47 -10.18 13.01 -28.98
C HIS A 47 -10.88 11.67 -29.28
N LEU A 48 -11.60 11.10 -28.32
CA LEU A 48 -12.54 10.01 -28.58
C LEU A 48 -13.81 10.59 -29.22
N PRO A 49 -14.52 9.82 -30.06
CA PRO A 49 -15.75 10.29 -30.68
C PRO A 49 -16.75 10.73 -29.62
N GLU A 50 -17.22 11.98 -29.70
CA GLU A 50 -18.25 12.53 -28.83
C GLU A 50 -19.63 11.98 -29.25
N ASN A 51 -20.27 11.24 -28.36
CA ASN A 51 -21.72 11.02 -28.40
C ASN A 51 -22.30 11.47 -27.06
N GLU A 52 -23.54 11.99 -27.06
CA GLU A 52 -24.23 12.57 -25.89
C GLU A 52 -24.43 11.61 -24.70
N SER A 53 -23.97 10.36 -24.79
CA SER A 53 -24.09 9.33 -23.74
C SER A 53 -22.81 8.49 -23.52
N ASN A 54 -21.64 8.98 -23.95
CA ASN A 54 -20.40 8.24 -23.79
C ASN A 54 -19.84 8.39 -22.37
N GLN A 55 -20.12 7.40 -21.52
CA GLN A 55 -19.41 7.24 -20.25
C GLN A 55 -18.05 6.62 -20.53
N VAL A 56 -16.99 7.19 -19.95
CA VAL A 56 -15.61 6.68 -20.10
C VAL A 56 -15.17 6.08 -18.77
N THR A 57 -14.79 4.81 -18.77
CA THR A 57 -14.18 4.13 -17.62
C THR A 57 -12.73 3.81 -17.95
N LEU A 58 -11.82 4.34 -17.14
CA LEU A 58 -10.38 4.16 -17.27
C LEU A 58 -9.91 3.03 -16.37
N GLY A 59 -8.82 2.38 -16.74
CA GLY A 59 -8.10 1.56 -15.77
C GLY A 59 -6.69 1.21 -16.17
N TYR A 60 -5.91 0.88 -15.14
CA TYR A 60 -4.51 0.51 -15.26
C TYR A 60 -4.15 -0.57 -14.24
N GLU A 61 -3.13 -1.35 -14.54
CA GLU A 61 -2.61 -2.37 -13.63
C GLU A 61 -1.88 -1.74 -12.44
N ALA A 62 -2.04 -2.33 -11.24
CA ALA A 62 -1.29 -1.92 -10.07
C ALA A 62 0.23 -1.97 -10.33
N GLY A 63 0.86 -0.80 -10.36
CA GLY A 63 2.26 -0.65 -10.76
C GLY A 63 2.94 0.56 -10.15
N ILE A 64 4.00 1.06 -10.81
CA ILE A 64 4.91 2.09 -10.26
C ILE A 64 4.22 3.42 -9.92
N TRP A 65 3.14 3.75 -10.61
CA TRP A 65 2.37 4.98 -10.36
C TRP A 65 1.45 4.90 -9.12
N GLY A 66 1.31 3.71 -8.52
CA GLY A 66 0.52 3.50 -7.31
C GLY A 66 -0.89 4.09 -7.43
N TYR A 67 -1.34 4.81 -6.40
CA TYR A 67 -2.64 5.49 -6.36
C TYR A 67 -2.63 6.91 -6.96
N SER A 68 -1.45 7.46 -7.28
CA SER A 68 -1.32 8.88 -7.65
C SER A 68 -2.02 9.20 -8.98
N LEU A 69 -1.88 8.32 -9.98
CA LEU A 69 -2.54 8.45 -11.27
C LEU A 69 -4.05 8.34 -11.13
N HIS A 70 -4.54 7.32 -10.42
CA HIS A 70 -5.95 7.14 -10.09
C HIS A 70 -6.54 8.40 -9.44
N ASN A 71 -5.95 8.86 -8.33
CA ASN A 71 -6.48 10.01 -7.58
C ASN A 71 -6.55 11.26 -8.46
N ARG A 72 -5.54 11.48 -9.29
CA ARG A 72 -5.53 12.65 -10.19
C ARG A 72 -6.59 12.56 -11.30
N LEU A 73 -6.88 11.36 -11.81
CA LEU A 73 -7.96 11.15 -12.79
C LEU A 73 -9.33 11.33 -12.15
N VAL A 74 -9.53 10.82 -10.93
CA VAL A 74 -10.77 10.99 -10.15
C VAL A 74 -11.02 12.46 -9.79
N GLU A 75 -9.98 13.20 -9.37
CA GLU A 75 -10.07 14.66 -9.15
C GLU A 75 -10.53 15.45 -10.38
N LEU A 76 -10.22 14.93 -11.58
CA LEU A 76 -10.63 15.52 -12.85
C LEU A 76 -12.02 15.06 -13.31
N GLY A 77 -12.71 14.23 -12.52
CA GLY A 77 -14.06 13.75 -12.78
C GLY A 77 -14.13 12.46 -13.62
N TYR A 78 -13.02 11.75 -13.81
CA TYR A 78 -13.01 10.48 -14.54
C TYR A 78 -13.18 9.28 -13.61
N ASP A 79 -13.99 8.32 -14.04
CA ASP A 79 -14.05 6.99 -13.43
C ASP A 79 -12.79 6.21 -13.78
N CYS A 80 -11.98 5.87 -12.77
CA CYS A 80 -10.71 5.20 -12.95
C CYS A 80 -10.60 4.03 -11.97
N VAL A 81 -10.15 2.88 -12.46
CA VAL A 81 -10.03 1.66 -11.67
C VAL A 81 -8.61 1.13 -11.73
N ILE A 82 -8.08 0.66 -10.60
CA ILE A 82 -6.79 -0.03 -10.55
C ILE A 82 -7.05 -1.54 -10.58
N LEU A 83 -6.48 -2.24 -11.55
CA LEU A 83 -6.66 -3.68 -11.74
C LEU A 83 -5.56 -4.45 -11.01
N ALA A 84 -5.93 -5.53 -10.31
CA ALA A 84 -4.97 -6.42 -9.68
C ALA A 84 -4.34 -7.37 -10.73
N PRO A 85 -3.01 -7.28 -10.98
CA PRO A 85 -2.28 -8.05 -11.99
C PRO A 85 -2.64 -9.53 -12.04
N SER A 86 -2.63 -10.17 -10.87
CA SER A 86 -2.78 -11.62 -10.69
C SER A 86 -4.18 -12.15 -10.99
N THR A 87 -5.15 -11.25 -11.18
CA THR A 87 -6.57 -11.60 -11.38
C THR A 87 -7.05 -11.31 -12.79
N MET A 88 -6.27 -10.58 -13.57
CA MET A 88 -6.62 -10.26 -14.95
C MET A 88 -6.54 -11.52 -15.82
N TYR A 89 -7.52 -11.66 -16.70
CA TYR A 89 -7.46 -12.68 -17.74
C TYR A 89 -6.35 -12.34 -18.73
N SER A 90 -5.47 -13.31 -19.00
CA SER A 90 -4.43 -13.20 -20.04
C SER A 90 -4.45 -14.44 -20.94
N ASN A 91 -4.34 -14.23 -22.26
CA ASN A 91 -4.23 -15.32 -23.23
C ASN A 91 -2.79 -15.84 -23.30
N ALA A 92 -2.60 -17.15 -23.52
CA ALA A 92 -1.27 -17.77 -23.63
C ALA A 92 -0.38 -17.15 -24.72
N LYS A 93 -0.97 -16.60 -25.80
CA LYS A 93 -0.24 -15.87 -26.85
C LYS A 93 0.30 -14.52 -26.38
N HIS A 94 -0.43 -13.84 -25.50
CA HIS A 94 -0.02 -12.57 -24.87
C HIS A 94 1.22 -12.75 -23.98
N GLN A 95 1.37 -13.94 -23.40
CA GLN A 95 2.55 -14.27 -22.57
C GLN A 95 3.82 -14.49 -23.39
N MET A 96 3.71 -14.83 -24.69
CA MET A 96 4.85 -15.15 -25.55
C MET A 96 5.45 -13.91 -26.25
N VAL A 97 4.66 -12.88 -26.50
CA VAL A 97 5.11 -11.63 -27.13
C VAL A 97 4.59 -10.49 -26.27
N LYS A 98 5.48 -9.83 -25.53
CA LYS A 98 5.15 -8.65 -24.71
C LYS A 98 5.33 -7.39 -25.56
N ASN A 99 4.28 -6.60 -25.68
CA ASN A 99 4.30 -5.29 -26.31
C ASN A 99 3.39 -4.37 -25.51
N ASP A 100 3.89 -3.20 -25.11
CA ASP A 100 3.17 -2.19 -24.33
C ASP A 100 1.76 -1.87 -24.91
N HIS A 101 1.59 -1.93 -26.25
CA HIS A 101 0.28 -1.77 -26.89
C HIS A 101 -0.70 -2.92 -26.58
N GLN A 102 -0.19 -4.15 -26.63
CA GLN A 102 -0.98 -5.34 -26.33
C GLN A 102 -1.39 -5.36 -24.86
N ASP A 103 -0.54 -4.87 -23.96
CA ASP A 103 -0.86 -4.77 -22.53
C ASP A 103 -1.98 -3.75 -22.28
N ALA A 104 -1.94 -2.58 -22.93
CA ALA A 104 -3.03 -1.61 -22.87
C ALA A 104 -4.36 -2.16 -23.43
N GLN A 105 -4.33 -2.92 -24.54
CA GLN A 105 -5.51 -3.61 -25.08
C GLN A 105 -6.06 -4.65 -24.10
N MET A 106 -5.18 -5.47 -23.50
CA MET A 106 -5.58 -6.48 -22.52
C MET A 106 -6.27 -5.83 -21.32
N ILE A 107 -5.76 -4.71 -20.82
CA ILE A 107 -6.38 -3.96 -19.72
C ILE A 107 -7.76 -3.44 -20.16
N ALA A 108 -7.88 -2.86 -21.36
CA ALA A 108 -9.16 -2.35 -21.88
C ALA A 108 -10.21 -3.46 -22.02
N HIS A 109 -9.80 -4.64 -22.50
CA HIS A 109 -10.67 -5.82 -22.57
C HIS A 109 -11.08 -6.32 -21.19
N ASN A 110 -10.14 -6.45 -20.24
CA ASN A 110 -10.45 -6.87 -18.88
C ASN A 110 -11.42 -5.90 -18.19
N LEU A 111 -11.25 -4.59 -18.39
CA LEU A 111 -12.20 -3.58 -17.94
C LEU A 111 -13.60 -3.80 -18.49
N ALA A 112 -13.71 -4.02 -19.80
CA ALA A 112 -14.99 -4.21 -20.47
C ALA A 112 -15.70 -5.52 -20.08
N SER A 113 -14.94 -6.59 -19.84
CA SER A 113 -15.48 -7.91 -19.47
C SER A 113 -15.65 -8.10 -17.96
N GLY A 114 -15.10 -7.20 -17.13
CA GLY A 114 -15.09 -7.36 -15.68
C GLY A 114 -14.22 -8.53 -15.20
N THR A 115 -13.26 -9.01 -16.00
CA THR A 115 -12.41 -10.17 -15.68
C THR A 115 -11.19 -9.81 -14.82
N TYR A 116 -11.40 -9.01 -13.78
CA TYR A 116 -10.34 -8.55 -12.86
C TYR A 116 -10.92 -8.30 -11.46
N LYS A 117 -10.04 -8.20 -10.45
CA LYS A 117 -10.39 -7.63 -9.14
C LYS A 117 -9.86 -6.20 -9.05
N VAL A 118 -10.71 -5.33 -8.51
CA VAL A 118 -10.36 -3.94 -8.20
C VAL A 118 -9.38 -3.91 -7.04
N VAL A 119 -8.28 -3.16 -7.18
CA VAL A 119 -7.41 -2.82 -6.05
C VAL A 119 -8.09 -1.72 -5.25
N TYR A 120 -8.24 -1.97 -3.95
CA TYR A 120 -8.75 -0.98 -3.02
C TYR A 120 -7.83 0.24 -2.99
N VAL A 121 -8.40 1.41 -3.28
CA VAL A 121 -7.70 2.68 -3.18
C VAL A 121 -8.00 3.25 -1.79
N PRO A 122 -6.98 3.45 -0.94
CA PRO A 122 -7.21 3.97 0.40
C PRO A 122 -7.87 5.35 0.37
N ASP A 123 -8.87 5.55 1.21
CA ASP A 123 -9.53 6.83 1.39
C ASP A 123 -8.88 7.67 2.52
N GLN A 124 -9.47 8.84 2.81
CA GLN A 124 -8.96 9.72 3.85
C GLN A 124 -8.97 9.05 5.24
N GLU A 125 -10.00 8.27 5.55
CA GLU A 125 -10.09 7.57 6.83
C GLU A 125 -9.01 6.48 6.95
N ASP A 126 -8.66 5.79 5.86
CA ASP A 126 -7.51 4.88 5.86
C ASP A 126 -6.19 5.60 6.10
N ASP A 127 -6.03 6.80 5.56
CA ASP A 127 -4.84 7.62 5.81
C ASP A 127 -4.75 8.03 7.28
N GLU A 128 -5.86 8.35 7.93
CA GLU A 128 -5.92 8.59 9.37
C GLU A 128 -5.53 7.34 10.18
N VAL A 129 -6.06 6.16 9.82
CA VAL A 129 -5.69 4.89 10.46
C VAL A 129 -4.21 4.56 10.23
N LYS A 130 -3.65 4.87 9.05
CA LYS A 130 -2.22 4.68 8.77
C LYS A 130 -1.33 5.50 9.69
N GLU A 131 -1.72 6.72 10.07
CA GLU A 131 -0.97 7.51 11.05
C GLU A 131 -0.90 6.81 12.41
N PHE A 132 -2.00 6.19 12.82
CA PHE A 132 -2.02 5.38 14.03
C PHE A 132 -1.09 4.15 13.95
N ILE A 133 -1.07 3.47 12.80
CA ILE A 133 -0.13 2.36 12.52
C ILE A 133 1.33 2.86 12.55
N ARG A 134 1.60 4.06 12.01
CA ARG A 134 2.94 4.69 12.02
C ARG A 134 3.38 4.99 13.46
N LEU A 135 2.49 5.50 14.31
CA LEU A 135 2.76 5.71 15.74
C LEU A 135 3.18 4.42 16.44
N ILE A 136 2.43 3.32 16.24
CA ILE A 136 2.75 2.01 16.84
C ILE A 136 4.14 1.53 16.36
N LYS A 137 4.44 1.68 15.07
CA LYS A 137 5.77 1.32 14.51
C LYS A 137 6.89 2.16 15.15
N ALA A 138 6.67 3.44 15.38
CA ALA A 138 7.62 4.31 16.06
C ALA A 138 7.90 3.84 17.49
N MET A 139 6.86 3.56 18.28
CA MET A 139 7.00 3.03 19.64
C MET A 139 7.74 1.68 19.67
N LYS A 140 7.43 0.77 18.75
CA LYS A 140 8.15 -0.52 18.61
C LYS A 140 9.64 -0.34 18.28
N LYS A 141 9.98 0.67 17.46
CA LYS A 141 11.37 1.02 17.15
C LYS A 141 12.09 1.54 18.39
N GLU A 142 11.45 2.39 19.16
CA GLU A 142 11.99 2.89 20.43
C GLU A 142 12.21 1.77 21.45
N LEU A 143 11.23 0.86 21.61
CA LEU A 143 11.37 -0.33 22.46
C LEU A 143 12.58 -1.17 22.06
N LYS A 144 12.79 -1.39 20.75
CA LYS A 144 13.96 -2.11 20.24
C LYS A 144 15.27 -1.42 20.64
N GLN A 145 15.34 -0.09 20.56
CA GLN A 145 16.52 0.67 20.96
C GLN A 145 16.77 0.59 22.47
N THR A 146 15.72 0.73 23.30
CA THR A 146 15.80 0.58 24.76
C THR A 146 16.29 -0.82 25.15
N LYS A 147 15.76 -1.86 24.49
CA LYS A 147 16.24 -3.24 24.64
C LYS A 147 17.74 -3.38 24.35
N GLN A 148 18.22 -2.76 23.28
CA GLN A 148 19.65 -2.77 22.92
C GLN A 148 20.51 -2.02 23.96
N ARG A 149 20.05 -0.86 24.46
CA ARG A 149 20.74 -0.08 25.51
C ARG A 149 20.89 -0.89 26.80
N ILE A 150 19.83 -1.56 27.24
CA ILE A 150 19.86 -2.46 28.41
C ILE A 150 20.89 -3.58 28.20
N ARG A 151 20.85 -4.28 27.07
CA ARG A 151 21.81 -5.37 26.78
C ARG A 151 23.25 -4.87 26.78
N ALA A 152 23.52 -3.73 26.14
CA ALA A 152 24.85 -3.13 26.14
C ALA A 152 25.29 -2.67 27.54
N PHE A 153 24.35 -2.17 28.36
CA PHE A 153 24.60 -1.78 29.75
C PHE A 153 24.99 -2.98 30.62
N VAL A 154 24.24 -4.06 30.51
CA VAL A 154 24.45 -5.27 31.30
C VAL A 154 25.78 -5.93 30.90
N LEU A 155 26.04 -6.03 29.59
CA LEU A 155 27.26 -6.62 29.04
C LEU A 155 28.53 -5.85 29.47
N ARG A 156 28.53 -4.51 29.39
CA ARG A 156 29.70 -3.70 29.80
C ARG A 156 29.95 -3.72 31.31
N ASN A 157 28.99 -4.20 32.10
CA ASN A 157 29.13 -4.42 33.54
C ASN A 157 29.47 -5.88 33.88
N GLY A 158 29.78 -6.72 32.88
CA GLY A 158 30.24 -8.09 33.08
C GLY A 158 29.14 -9.14 33.22
N PHE A 159 27.87 -8.76 33.03
CA PHE A 159 26.74 -9.68 33.17
C PHE A 159 26.33 -10.26 31.81
N ARG A 160 26.07 -11.57 31.78
CA ARG A 160 25.57 -12.27 30.60
C ARG A 160 24.39 -13.14 30.99
N PHE A 161 23.33 -13.09 30.18
CA PHE A 161 22.20 -13.98 30.32
C PHE A 161 22.34 -15.15 29.34
N GLU A 162 22.13 -16.37 29.83
CA GLU A 162 22.37 -17.60 29.05
C GLU A 162 21.12 -18.15 28.37
N ARG A 163 19.93 -17.68 28.77
CA ARG A 163 18.64 -18.13 28.22
C ARG A 163 18.07 -17.10 27.23
N THR A 164 16.83 -17.33 26.79
CA THR A 164 16.10 -16.44 25.88
C THR A 164 15.77 -15.09 26.55
N PRO A 165 16.30 -13.97 26.03
CA PRO A 165 16.07 -12.65 26.62
C PRO A 165 14.63 -12.15 26.37
N TRP A 166 14.24 -11.10 27.11
CA TRP A 166 12.92 -10.44 27.03
C TRP A 166 11.71 -11.32 27.40
N THR A 167 11.97 -12.35 28.21
CA THR A 167 10.95 -13.15 28.90
C THR A 167 10.75 -12.61 30.33
N GLY A 168 9.70 -13.05 31.04
CA GLY A 168 9.53 -12.72 32.45
C GLY A 168 10.76 -13.09 33.30
N VAL A 169 11.34 -14.27 33.03
CA VAL A 169 12.58 -14.74 33.67
C VAL A 169 13.76 -13.80 33.40
N TYR A 170 13.87 -13.24 32.19
CA TYR A 170 14.91 -12.27 31.89
C TYR A 170 14.73 -10.95 32.64
N LEU A 171 13.51 -10.46 32.78
CA LEU A 171 13.22 -9.23 33.51
C LEU A 171 13.48 -9.39 35.01
N GLU A 172 13.11 -10.53 35.58
CA GLU A 172 13.44 -10.88 36.96
C GLU A 172 14.96 -11.00 37.17
N TRP A 173 15.68 -11.62 36.23
CA TRP A 173 17.13 -11.67 36.28
C TRP A 173 17.77 -10.27 36.25
N LEU A 174 17.27 -9.35 35.42
CA LEU A 174 17.74 -7.96 35.38
C LEU A 174 17.53 -7.23 36.72
N SER A 175 16.40 -7.47 37.39
CA SER A 175 16.09 -6.82 38.67
C SER A 175 16.99 -7.30 39.81
N GLN A 176 17.46 -8.55 39.75
CA GLN A 176 18.31 -9.19 40.77
C GLN A 176 19.82 -8.94 40.61
N LEU A 177 20.27 -8.25 39.55
CA LEU A 177 21.69 -7.98 39.31
C LEU A 177 22.33 -7.17 40.46
N GLN A 178 23.45 -7.69 40.96
CA GLN A 178 24.26 -7.04 41.99
C GLN A 178 25.14 -5.94 41.37
N LEU A 179 24.62 -4.71 41.35
CA LEU A 179 25.28 -3.53 40.80
C LEU A 179 25.54 -2.48 41.89
N PRO A 180 26.64 -1.70 41.79
CA PRO A 180 26.81 -0.51 42.61
C PRO A 180 25.61 0.43 42.49
N ARG A 181 25.27 1.14 43.58
CA ARG A 181 24.06 1.98 43.70
C ARG A 181 23.73 2.80 42.45
N ILE A 182 24.68 3.57 41.92
CA ILE A 182 24.45 4.43 40.74
C ILE A 182 24.13 3.62 39.48
N LYS A 183 24.84 2.50 39.27
CA LYS A 183 24.60 1.62 38.12
C LYS A 183 23.25 0.92 38.23
N LYS A 184 22.84 0.56 39.45
CA LYS A 184 21.52 -0.01 39.70
C LYS A 184 20.40 0.98 39.36
N MET A 185 20.52 2.24 39.80
CA MET A 185 19.59 3.31 39.43
C MET A 185 19.48 3.49 37.91
N VAL A 186 20.60 3.47 37.18
CA VAL A 186 20.58 3.57 35.70
C VAL A 186 19.86 2.38 35.05
N LEU A 187 20.07 1.16 35.55
CA LEU A 187 19.37 -0.02 35.03
C LEU A 187 17.88 0.05 35.33
N ASP A 188 17.51 0.46 36.54
CA ASP A 188 16.12 0.56 36.97
C ASP A 188 15.37 1.62 36.13
N GLU A 189 16.01 2.75 35.80
CA GLU A 189 15.44 3.76 34.90
C GLU A 189 15.19 3.19 33.48
N TYR A 190 16.14 2.42 32.93
CA TYR A 190 15.92 1.76 31.65
C TYR A 190 14.77 0.74 31.70
N LEU A 191 14.59 0.04 32.83
CA LEU A 191 13.50 -0.91 33.03
C LEU A 191 12.14 -0.20 33.14
N ILE A 192 12.06 0.93 33.84
CA ILE A 192 10.86 1.78 33.89
C ILE A 192 10.45 2.16 32.47
N HIS A 193 11.36 2.74 31.70
CA HIS A 193 11.09 3.15 30.32
C HIS A 193 10.72 1.96 29.41
N TYR A 194 11.32 0.79 29.62
CA TYR A 194 10.94 -0.45 28.94
C TYR A 194 9.47 -0.83 29.22
N HIS A 195 9.03 -0.76 30.47
CA HIS A 195 7.65 -1.07 30.86
C HIS A 195 6.67 -0.04 30.27
N GLU A 196 6.96 1.25 30.38
CA GLU A 196 6.13 2.31 29.78
C GLU A 196 5.90 2.12 28.28
N LEU A 197 6.97 1.78 27.53
CA LEU A 197 6.86 1.52 26.10
C LEU A 197 6.06 0.26 25.80
N THR A 198 6.24 -0.79 26.59
CA THR A 198 5.50 -2.06 26.42
C THR A 198 4.01 -1.83 26.65
N ASP A 199 3.64 -1.15 27.72
CA ASP A 199 2.25 -0.82 28.07
C ASP A 199 1.61 0.09 27.02
N LYS A 200 2.34 1.10 26.53
CA LYS A 200 1.89 1.97 25.44
C LYS A 200 1.63 1.17 24.16
N ILE A 201 2.55 0.30 23.77
CA ILE A 201 2.40 -0.53 22.56
C ILE A 201 1.21 -1.47 22.71
N GLU A 202 1.02 -2.10 23.86
CA GLU A 202 -0.10 -3.00 24.11
C GLU A 202 -1.43 -2.24 24.02
N ARG A 203 -1.56 -1.11 24.72
CA ARG A 203 -2.76 -0.26 24.67
C ARG A 203 -3.07 0.21 23.25
N LEU A 204 -2.08 0.71 22.52
CA LEU A 204 -2.28 1.16 21.13
C LEU A 204 -2.60 -0.01 20.19
N SER A 205 -2.02 -1.19 20.40
CA SER A 205 -2.31 -2.36 19.58
C SER A 205 -3.73 -2.88 19.81
N ARG A 206 -4.26 -2.81 21.04
CA ARG A 206 -5.66 -3.12 21.33
C ARG A 206 -6.60 -2.14 20.61
N LEU A 207 -6.33 -0.83 20.71
CA LEU A 207 -7.10 0.19 20.00
C LEU A 207 -7.09 -0.03 18.47
N LEU A 208 -5.93 -0.39 17.88
CA LEU A 208 -5.86 -0.73 16.46
C LEU A 208 -6.68 -2.00 16.14
N GLY A 209 -6.66 -2.98 17.04
CA GLY A 209 -7.51 -4.17 16.96
C GLY A 209 -8.98 -3.79 16.94
N ASP A 210 -9.44 -2.92 17.84
CA ASP A 210 -10.83 -2.45 17.87
C ASP A 210 -11.22 -1.72 16.58
N LEU A 211 -10.34 -0.86 16.06
CA LEU A 211 -10.52 -0.20 14.75
C LEU A 211 -10.69 -1.22 13.61
N SER A 212 -9.93 -2.33 13.63
CA SER A 212 -10.03 -3.35 12.57
C SER A 212 -11.34 -4.14 12.56
N HIS A 213 -12.14 -4.08 13.62
CA HIS A 213 -13.46 -4.75 13.67
C HIS A 213 -14.61 -3.88 13.12
N GLN A 214 -14.33 -2.62 12.75
CA GLN A 214 -15.32 -1.75 12.12
C GLN A 214 -15.80 -2.36 10.79
N GLU A 215 -17.07 -2.14 10.44
CA GLU A 215 -17.69 -2.71 9.23
C GLU A 215 -16.90 -2.42 7.95
N ARG A 216 -16.20 -1.28 7.86
CA ARG A 216 -15.36 -0.92 6.71
C ARG A 216 -14.14 -1.83 6.48
N TYR A 217 -13.72 -2.58 7.49
CA TYR A 217 -12.53 -3.44 7.46
C TYR A 217 -12.85 -4.94 7.54
N GLN A 218 -14.14 -5.32 7.56
CA GLN A 218 -14.60 -6.72 7.47
C GLN A 218 -14.80 -7.16 6.02
#